data_AF-A0A352BGC0-F1
#
_entry.id   AF-A0A352BGC0-F1
#
_cell.length_a   1.000
_cell.length_b   1.000
_cell.length_c   1.000
_cell.angle_alpha   90.00
_cell.angle_beta   90.00
_cell.angle_gamma   90.00
#
_symmetry.space_group_name_H-M   'P 1'
#
loop_
_entity.id
_entity.type
_entity.pdbx_description
1 polymer ?
#
loop_
_entity_poly.entity_id
_entity_poly.type
_entity_poly.pdbx_seq_one_letter_code
_entity_poly.pdbx_strand_id
1 'polypeptide(L)'
;MDFTPKQIVEELDKYIIGQQEAKKAVAVALRNRYRRSKLTSEEREEILPKNIILKGPTGVGKTEIARRLAKLVSAPFVKVEATKFTEVGYVGRDCESMIRDLVDTAVRMVKEEKIADIKAKVEKIVL
;
A
#
# COMPACT_ATOMS: atom_id res chain seq x y z
N MET A 1 2.60 9.75 -9.44
CA MET A 1 1.17 9.73 -9.05
C MET A 1 0.76 11.10 -8.59
N ASP A 2 -0.11 11.76 -9.34
CA ASP A 2 -0.51 13.15 -9.07
C ASP A 2 -1.85 13.28 -8.34
N PHE A 3 -2.37 12.20 -7.73
CA PHE A 3 -3.61 12.28 -6.96
C PHE A 3 -3.50 13.31 -5.84
N THR A 4 -4.49 14.20 -5.80
CA THR A 4 -4.71 15.10 -4.67
C THR A 4 -5.35 14.34 -3.51
N PRO A 5 -5.23 14.83 -2.26
CA PRO A 5 -5.91 14.20 -1.13
C PRO A 5 -7.43 14.04 -1.34
N LYS A 6 -8.08 15.00 -2.01
CA LYS A 6 -9.51 14.92 -2.33
C LYS A 6 -9.82 13.75 -3.26
N GLN A 7 -9.07 13.61 -4.36
CA GLN A 7 -9.24 12.49 -5.29
C GLN A 7 -8.99 11.13 -4.64
N ILE A 8 -8.03 11.04 -3.71
CA ILE A 8 -7.81 9.79 -2.95
C ILE A 8 -9.05 9.46 -2.10
N VAL A 9 -9.62 10.46 -1.40
CA VAL A 9 -10.83 10.25 -0.59
C VAL A 9 -12.02 9.84 -1.47
N GLU A 10 -12.23 10.51 -2.59
CA GLU A 10 -13.30 10.18 -3.56
C GLU A 10 -13.17 8.75 -4.10
N GLU A 11 -11.94 8.29 -4.37
CA GLU A 11 -11.71 6.92 -4.80
C GLU A 11 -12.00 5.91 -3.68
N LEU A 12 -11.64 6.24 -2.43
CA LEU A 12 -11.96 5.40 -1.27
C LEU A 12 -13.46 5.39 -0.96
N ASP A 13 -14.19 6.48 -1.23
CA ASP A 13 -15.65 6.57 -1.05
C ASP A 13 -16.41 5.56 -1.92
N LYS A 14 -15.86 5.14 -3.06
CA LYS A 14 -16.48 4.11 -3.93
C LYS A 14 -16.57 2.73 -3.29
N TYR A 15 -15.75 2.45 -2.26
CA TYR A 15 -15.63 1.11 -1.67
C TYR A 15 -15.89 1.09 -0.16
N ILE A 16 -15.67 2.20 0.54
CA ILE A 16 -15.78 2.29 2.00
C ILE A 16 -16.86 3.32 2.32
N ILE A 17 -17.90 2.95 3.05
CA ILE A 17 -18.95 3.87 3.47
C ILE A 17 -18.53 4.54 4.79
N GLY A 18 -18.67 5.87 4.89
CA GLY A 18 -18.31 6.63 6.10
C GLY A 18 -16.80 6.75 6.32
N GLN A 19 -16.35 6.69 7.59
CA GLN A 19 -14.92 6.72 7.99
C GLN A 19 -14.11 7.92 7.43
N GLN A 20 -14.72 9.09 7.38
CA GLN A 20 -14.16 10.27 6.70
C GLN A 20 -12.82 10.73 7.28
N GLU A 21 -12.63 10.68 8.60
CA GLU A 21 -11.36 11.03 9.22
C GLU A 21 -10.23 10.06 8.82
N ALA A 22 -10.51 8.75 8.84
CA ALA A 22 -9.54 7.74 8.44
C ALA A 22 -9.13 7.91 6.97
N LYS A 23 -10.10 8.15 6.07
CA LYS A 23 -9.84 8.42 4.64
C LYS A 23 -8.97 9.66 4.44
N LYS A 24 -9.28 10.76 5.13
CA LYS A 24 -8.48 11.99 5.07
C LYS A 24 -7.05 11.77 5.58
N ALA A 25 -6.90 11.06 6.70
CA ALA A 25 -5.59 10.77 7.28
C ALA A 25 -4.70 9.97 6.32
N VAL A 26 -5.24 8.89 5.72
CA VAL A 26 -4.49 8.08 4.76
C VAL A 26 -4.18 8.84 3.46
N ALA A 27 -5.10 9.67 2.99
CA ALA A 27 -4.90 10.50 1.80
C ALA A 27 -3.77 11.52 1.99
N VAL A 28 -3.69 12.15 3.16
CA VAL A 28 -2.61 13.08 3.50
C VAL A 28 -1.27 12.35 3.61
N ALA A 29 -1.22 11.20 4.30
CA ALA A 29 0.00 10.42 4.41
C ALA A 29 0.54 9.99 3.04
N LEU A 30 -0.34 9.54 2.14
CA LEU A 30 0.02 9.17 0.79
C LEU A 30 0.51 10.38 -0.02
N ARG A 31 -0.16 11.53 0.08
CA ARG A 31 0.29 12.77 -0.59
C ARG A 31 1.64 13.24 -0.07
N ASN A 32 1.91 13.08 1.22
CA ASN A 32 3.20 13.42 1.81
C ASN A 32 4.32 12.54 1.24
N ARG A 33 4.06 11.26 0.95
CA ARG A 33 5.03 10.38 0.26
C ARG A 33 5.37 10.89 -1.14
N TYR A 34 4.38 11.37 -1.89
CA TYR A 34 4.61 12.01 -3.19
C TYR A 34 5.40 13.32 -3.05
N ARG A 35 5.03 14.20 -2.11
CA ARG A 35 5.76 15.44 -1.85
C ARG A 35 7.22 15.17 -1.52
N ARG A 36 7.48 14.18 -0.65
CA ARG A 36 8.85 13.74 -0.33
C ARG A 36 9.63 13.32 -1.57
N SER A 37 9.02 12.61 -2.53
CA SER A 37 9.72 12.24 -3.78
C SER A 37 10.10 13.41 -4.69
N LYS A 38 9.63 14.63 -4.40
CA LYS A 38 9.96 15.85 -5.16
C LYS A 38 11.05 16.70 -4.51
N LEU A 39 11.44 16.39 -3.27
CA LEU A 39 12.49 17.13 -2.54
C LEU A 39 13.89 16.73 -3.02
N THR A 40 14.94 17.42 -2.56
CA THR A 40 16.33 17.00 -2.81
C THR A 40 16.67 15.72 -2.05
N SER A 41 17.77 15.04 -2.39
CA SER A 41 18.17 13.82 -1.69
C SER A 41 18.45 14.07 -0.20
N GLU A 42 19.13 15.18 0.12
CA GLU A 42 19.44 15.59 1.50
C GLU A 42 18.16 15.82 2.31
N GLU A 43 17.20 16.58 1.78
CA GLU A 43 15.92 16.83 2.47
C GLU A 43 15.07 15.56 2.62
N ARG A 44 15.19 14.60 1.70
CA ARG A 44 14.43 13.34 1.77
C ARG A 44 14.89 12.45 2.91
N GLU A 45 16.17 12.42 3.23
CA GLU A 45 16.72 11.58 4.30
C GLU A 45 16.22 12.02 5.68
N GLU A 46 16.08 13.33 5.89
CA GLU A 46 15.57 13.92 7.12
C GLU A 46 14.06 13.67 7.36
N ILE A 47 13.31 13.34 6.31
CA ILE A 47 11.85 13.19 6.39
C ILE A 47 11.46 11.72 6.45
N LEU A 48 11.10 11.27 7.66
CA LEU A 48 10.56 9.92 7.88
C LEU A 48 9.11 9.78 7.38
N PRO A 49 8.72 8.57 6.89
CA PRO A 49 7.34 8.26 6.57
C PRO A 49 6.40 8.48 7.77
N LYS A 50 5.20 9.02 7.50
CA LYS A 50 4.16 9.18 8.52
C LYS A 50 3.32 7.91 8.60
N ASN A 51 3.69 7.03 9.53
CA ASN A 51 2.94 5.81 9.84
C ASN A 51 1.56 6.14 10.42
N ILE A 52 0.58 5.25 10.23
CA ILE A 52 -0.81 5.47 10.59
C ILE A 52 -1.28 4.37 11.53
N ILE A 53 -1.93 4.77 12.62
CA ILE A 53 -2.63 3.86 13.53
C ILE A 53 -4.13 4.06 13.34
N LEU A 54 -4.83 3.02 12.89
CA LEU A 54 -6.29 3.03 12.74
C LEU A 54 -6.93 2.38 13.98
N LYS A 55 -7.61 3.19 14.80
CA LYS A 55 -8.35 2.73 15.99
C LYS A 55 -9.85 2.63 15.70
N GLY A 56 -10.47 1.52 16.08
CA GLY A 56 -11.92 1.31 15.97
C GLY A 56 -12.33 -0.16 16.08
N PRO A 57 -13.63 -0.48 16.18
CA PRO A 57 -14.11 -1.86 16.33
C PRO A 57 -13.87 -2.68 15.06
N THR A 58 -14.01 -4.01 15.16
CA THR A 58 -13.89 -4.91 14.00
C THR A 58 -15.01 -4.62 12.98
N GLY A 59 -14.79 -4.97 11.71
CA GLY A 59 -15.80 -4.81 10.65
C GLY A 59 -15.99 -3.40 10.08
N VAL A 60 -15.44 -2.34 10.67
CA VAL A 60 -15.65 -0.94 10.21
C VAL A 60 -14.83 -0.51 8.98
N GLY A 61 -14.10 -1.42 8.34
CA GLY A 61 -13.35 -1.12 7.11
C GLY A 61 -11.88 -0.69 7.27
N LYS A 62 -11.27 -0.82 8.46
CA LYS A 62 -9.85 -0.45 8.69
C LYS A 62 -8.89 -1.12 7.69
N THR A 63 -9.02 -2.44 7.52
CA THR A 63 -8.19 -3.22 6.59
C THR A 63 -8.52 -2.89 5.14
N GLU A 64 -9.80 -2.60 4.83
CA GLU A 64 -10.23 -2.29 3.48
C GLU A 64 -9.70 -0.92 3.02
N ILE A 65 -9.64 0.07 3.90
CA ILE A 65 -8.98 1.36 3.64
C ILE A 65 -7.53 1.13 3.19
N ALA A 66 -6.75 0.35 3.95
CA ALA A 66 -5.35 0.09 3.62
C ALA A 66 -5.19 -0.69 2.31
N ARG A 67 -6.02 -1.73 2.10
CA ARG A 67 -6.02 -2.54 0.88
C ARG A 67 -6.37 -1.71 -0.36
N ARG A 68 -7.40 -0.88 -0.29
CA ARG A 68 -7.85 -0.02 -1.41
C ARG A 68 -6.83 1.05 -1.71
N LEU A 69 -6.23 1.66 -0.68
CA LEU A 69 -5.15 2.63 -0.86
C LEU A 69 -3.98 2.01 -1.62
N ALA A 70 -3.53 0.81 -1.23
CA ALA A 70 -2.43 0.13 -1.91
C ALA A 70 -2.76 -0.19 -3.37
N LYS A 71 -3.98 -0.66 -3.65
CA LYS A 71 -4.45 -0.91 -5.02
C LYS A 71 -4.51 0.36 -5.87
N LEU A 72 -5.00 1.47 -5.31
CA LEU A 72 -5.07 2.77 -5.99
C LEU A 72 -3.69 3.24 -6.45
N VAL A 73 -2.66 2.97 -5.66
CA VAL A 73 -1.29 3.38 -5.96
C VAL A 73 -0.40 2.27 -6.50
N SER A 74 -0.99 1.16 -6.94
CA SER A 74 -0.26 -0.02 -7.45
C SER A 74 0.92 -0.41 -6.56
N ALA A 75 0.76 -0.33 -5.24
CA ALA A 75 1.80 -0.66 -4.27
C ALA A 75 1.64 -2.09 -3.74
N PRO A 76 2.75 -2.79 -3.45
CA PRO A 76 2.69 -4.09 -2.79
C PRO A 76 2.06 -3.94 -1.41
N PHE A 77 1.26 -4.94 -1.02
CA PHE A 77 0.48 -4.93 0.21
C PHE A 77 0.47 -6.31 0.86
N VAL A 78 0.77 -6.35 2.16
CA VAL A 78 0.69 -7.55 2.99
C VAL A 78 -0.13 -7.26 4.24
N LYS A 79 -1.04 -8.18 4.61
CA LYS A 79 -1.76 -8.16 5.89
C LYS A 79 -1.10 -9.17 6.82
N VAL A 80 -0.63 -8.73 7.97
CA VAL A 80 -0.04 -9.59 9.00
C VAL A 80 -0.75 -9.36 10.33
N GLU A 81 -0.85 -10.40 11.15
CA GLU A 81 -1.41 -10.34 12.50
C GLU A 81 -0.28 -10.32 13.51
N ALA A 82 -0.26 -9.32 14.39
CA ALA A 82 0.84 -9.11 15.33
C ALA A 82 1.01 -10.28 16.31
N THR A 83 -0.08 -10.95 16.69
CA THR A 83 -0.07 -12.09 17.62
C THR A 83 0.73 -13.29 17.11
N LYS A 84 0.93 -13.40 15.79
CA LYS A 84 1.75 -14.46 15.17
C LYS A 84 3.24 -14.37 15.53
N PHE A 85 3.70 -13.23 16.03
CA PHE A 85 5.08 -12.99 16.44
C PHE A 85 5.30 -13.14 17.94
N THR A 86 4.22 -13.30 18.72
CA THR A 86 4.27 -13.40 20.18
C THR A 86 3.82 -14.77 20.70
N GLU A 87 3.27 -15.64 19.84
CA GLU A 87 2.87 -17.00 20.23
C GLU A 87 4.09 -17.82 20.68
N VAL A 88 4.00 -18.37 21.90
CA VAL A 88 5.04 -19.16 22.56
C VAL A 88 5.17 -20.51 21.86
N GLY A 89 6.27 -20.72 21.12
CA GLY A 89 6.60 -21.95 20.40
C GLY A 89 8.03 -21.94 19.84
N TYR A 90 8.61 -23.13 19.62
CA TYR A 90 10.07 -23.40 19.57
C TYR A 90 10.88 -22.68 18.48
N VAL A 91 10.24 -22.06 17.47
CA VAL A 91 10.84 -21.05 16.60
C VAL A 91 9.68 -20.16 16.13
N GLY A 92 9.44 -19.04 16.80
CA GLY A 92 8.40 -18.09 16.39
C GLY A 92 8.58 -17.67 14.93
N ARG A 93 7.50 -17.27 14.25
CA ARG A 93 7.62 -16.63 12.93
C ARG A 93 8.51 -15.41 13.10
N ASP A 94 9.54 -15.31 12.27
CA ASP A 94 10.50 -14.21 12.30
C ASP A 94 9.85 -12.92 11.73
N CYS A 95 10.03 -11.78 12.41
CA CYS A 95 9.53 -10.46 11.97
C CYS A 95 9.99 -10.11 10.56
N GLU A 96 11.16 -10.56 10.11
CA GLU A 96 11.65 -10.32 8.76
C GLU A 96 10.78 -11.02 7.70
N SER A 97 10.00 -12.04 8.07
CA SER A 97 9.03 -12.67 7.16
C SER A 97 8.00 -11.68 6.62
N MET A 98 7.65 -10.63 7.37
CA MET A 98 6.75 -9.57 6.88
C MET A 98 7.33 -8.83 5.67
N ILE A 99 8.64 -8.57 5.70
CA ILE A 99 9.34 -7.88 4.63
C ILE A 99 9.52 -8.84 3.45
N ARG A 100 9.86 -10.11 3.70
CA ARG A 100 9.93 -11.15 2.65
C ARG A 100 8.61 -11.30 1.90
N ASP A 101 7.49 -11.44 2.61
CA ASP A 101 6.15 -11.54 2.02
C ASP A 101 5.80 -10.29 1.18
N LEU A 102 6.21 -9.10 1.63
CA LEU A 102 6.00 -7.85 0.90
C LEU A 102 6.83 -7.79 -0.40
N VAL A 103 8.10 -8.22 -0.35
CA VAL A 103 9.00 -8.28 -1.52
C VAL A 103 8.48 -9.29 -2.53
N ASP A 104 8.09 -10.49 -2.09
CA ASP A 104 7.52 -11.52 -2.98
C ASP A 104 6.26 -11.01 -3.69
N THR A 105 5.41 -10.27 -2.97
CA THR A 105 4.24 -9.62 -3.56
C THR A 105 4.64 -8.58 -4.62
N ALA A 106 5.66 -7.77 -4.35
CA ALA A 106 6.16 -6.77 -5.30
C ALA A 106 6.74 -7.42 -6.57
N VAL A 107 7.55 -8.48 -6.41
CA VAL A 107 8.12 -9.23 -7.54
C VAL A 107 7.03 -9.83 -8.41
N ARG A 108 6.00 -10.43 -7.79
CA ARG A 108 4.86 -10.97 -8.54
C ARG A 108 4.13 -9.88 -9.33
N MET A 109 3.86 -8.73 -8.70
CA MET A 109 3.19 -7.60 -9.36
C MET A 109 3.95 -7.11 -10.60
N VAL A 110 5.27 -6.92 -10.49
CA VAL A 110 6.11 -6.48 -11.62
C VAL A 110 6.16 -7.56 -12.70
N LYS A 111 6.24 -8.84 -12.33
CA LYS A 111 6.24 -9.95 -13.28
C LYS A 111 4.95 -9.99 -14.10
N GLU A 112 3.80 -9.83 -13.46
CA GLU A 112 2.49 -9.79 -14.11
C GLU A 112 2.38 -8.60 -15.09
N GLU A 113 2.83 -7.41 -14.68
CA GLU A 113 2.89 -6.21 -15.53
C GLU A 113 3.76 -6.45 -16.77
N LYS A 114 4.97 -6.99 -16.60
CA LYS A 114 5.89 -7.26 -17.72
C LYS A 114 5.37 -8.33 -18.67
N ILE A 115 4.70 -9.36 -18.16
CA ILE A 115 4.07 -10.37 -19.01
C ILE A 115 2.96 -9.74 -19.87
N ALA A 116 2.14 -8.87 -19.28
CA ALA A 116 1.09 -8.16 -20.02
C ALA A 116 1.67 -7.24 -21.11
N ASP A 117 2.72 -6.48 -20.80
CA ASP A 117 3.42 -5.63 -21.76
C ASP A 117 3.97 -6.43 -22.96
N ILE A 118 4.56 -7.60 -22.70
CA ILE A 118 5.12 -8.46 -23.75
C ILE A 118 3.99 -9.03 -24.62
N LYS A 119 2.90 -9.52 -24.02
CA LYS A 119 1.75 -10.03 -24.79
C LYS A 119 1.18 -8.98 -25.74
N ALA A 120 0.98 -7.75 -25.24
CA ALA A 120 0.50 -6.65 -26.06
C ALA A 120 1.44 -6.27 -27.21
N LYS A 121 2.77 -6.45 -27.04
CA LYS A 121 3.76 -6.25 -28.11
C LYS A 121 3.70 -7.37 -29.14
N VAL A 122 3.58 -8.62 -28.70
CA VAL A 122 3.49 -9.78 -29.59
C VAL A 122 2.23 -9.71 -30.45
N GLU A 123 1.08 -9.38 -29.87
CA GLU A 123 -0.17 -9.22 -30.63
C GLU A 123 -0.07 -8.17 -31.75
N LYS A 124 0.69 -7.08 -31.53
CA LYS A 124 0.94 -6.04 -32.54
C LYS A 124 1.92 -6.43 -33.65
N ILE A 125 2.71 -7.48 -33.45
CA ILE A 125 3.69 -7.97 -34.43
C ILE A 125 3.07 -9.09 -35.28
N VAL A 126 2.12 -9.84 -34.72
CA VAL A 126 1.48 -11.00 -35.36
C VAL A 126 0.24 -10.59 -36.19
N LEU A 127 -0.29 -9.39 -35.98
CA LEU A 127 -1.29 -8.73 -36.83
C LEU A 127 -0.62 -7.78 -37.83
#